data_AF-A0A061FVA9-F1
#
_entry.id   AF-A0A061FVA9-F1
#
_cell.length_a   1.000
_cell.length_b   1.000
_cell.length_c   1.000
_cell.angle_alpha   90.00
_cell.angle_beta   90.00
_cell.angle_gamma   90.00
#
_symmetry.space_group_name_H-M   'P 1'
#
loop_
_entity.id
_entity.type
_entity.pdbx_description
1 polymer ?
#
loop_
_entity_poly.entity_id
_entity_poly.type
_entity_poly.pdbx_seq_one_letter_code
_entity_poly.pdbx_strand_id
1 'polypeptide(L)'
;MAQPLVKKDDDRDDEADYSPFLGIEKGSVLQEARVFNDPQLDPRRCSQVITKLLYLLNQGETFTKVEATEVFFAGTKLFQSRDIGLSRMVYPKCRYFRELGGRLHLILTNGSHSTRQFDVYEMETGLSAPPTGPPSTVDAYERLLSSIPEFANFGKLFKSSAPVELTGAETEYAVNVVKHIFDGHVVFQYNCTNTIPEQLLENATVIVDASEAEEFAEVATKPLRSLPYDSPGQTFVAFEKPEGVPAVGKFSNMLRFIAKEVDPSTGEAEEDGVEEEYQLEDLEVVAADYMLKVGVSNFRNAWESMGADCERVDEYGLGPRDSLAEAVNAVINLLGMQPCEGMEVVPSNSRSTHLSTMWCIHWQCEGAREVAIWH
;
A
#
# COMPACT_ATOMS: atom_id res chain seq x y z
N MET A 1 -64.10 -33.20 -40.22
CA MET A 1 -64.20 -33.84 -38.90
C MET A 1 -62.95 -33.48 -38.14
N ALA A 2 -63.10 -32.82 -36.99
CA ALA A 2 -62.03 -32.44 -36.09
C ALA A 2 -61.94 -33.46 -34.94
N GLN A 3 -60.72 -33.65 -34.41
CA GLN A 3 -60.29 -34.05 -33.06
C GLN A 3 -59.18 -35.13 -33.07
N PRO A 4 -58.29 -35.20 -32.05
CA PRO A 4 -57.83 -34.13 -31.15
C PRO A 4 -56.29 -34.10 -30.96
N LEU A 5 -55.82 -32.95 -30.48
CA LEU A 5 -54.48 -32.72 -29.94
C LEU A 5 -54.23 -33.61 -28.71
N VAL A 6 -53.12 -34.36 -28.71
CA VAL A 6 -52.51 -34.89 -27.49
C VAL A 6 -51.17 -34.19 -27.34
N LYS A 7 -51.11 -33.25 -26.39
CA LYS A 7 -49.86 -32.66 -25.91
C LYS A 7 -49.03 -33.79 -25.31
N LYS A 8 -47.80 -33.93 -25.78
CA LYS A 8 -46.80 -34.78 -25.16
C LYS A 8 -46.12 -33.89 -24.11
N ASP A 9 -46.52 -34.08 -22.87
CA ASP A 9 -45.90 -33.45 -21.71
C ASP A 9 -44.42 -33.81 -21.71
N ASP A 10 -43.60 -32.78 -21.82
CA ASP A 10 -42.15 -32.83 -21.70
C ASP A 10 -41.90 -32.54 -20.22
N ASP A 11 -41.95 -33.60 -19.40
CA ASP A 11 -41.50 -33.58 -18.01
C ASP A 11 -39.99 -33.33 -18.00
N ARG A 12 -39.61 -32.07 -18.19
CA ARG A 12 -38.32 -31.55 -17.78
C ARG A 12 -38.48 -31.18 -16.32
N ASP A 13 -38.07 -32.09 -15.46
CA ASP A 13 -37.85 -31.86 -14.04
C ASP A 13 -37.21 -30.48 -13.85
N ASP A 14 -37.90 -29.62 -13.10
CA ASP A 14 -37.35 -28.41 -12.50
C ASP A 14 -36.22 -28.85 -11.55
N GLU A 15 -35.00 -28.96 -12.08
CA GLU A 15 -33.78 -29.05 -11.27
C GLU A 15 -33.56 -27.67 -10.64
N ALA A 16 -34.35 -27.38 -9.60
CA ALA A 16 -34.17 -26.24 -8.74
C ALA A 16 -32.72 -26.27 -8.22
N ASP A 17 -31.98 -25.22 -8.55
CA ASP A 17 -30.58 -25.01 -8.21
C ASP A 17 -30.39 -25.10 -6.68
N TYR A 18 -30.21 -26.32 -6.18
CA TYR A 18 -30.13 -26.61 -4.76
C TYR A 18 -28.71 -26.24 -4.32
N SER A 19 -28.54 -25.01 -3.83
CA SER A 19 -27.25 -24.62 -3.26
C SER A 19 -26.87 -25.62 -2.16
N PRO A 20 -25.71 -26.30 -2.23
CA PRO A 20 -25.29 -27.27 -1.23
C PRO A 20 -25.04 -26.66 0.16
N PHE A 21 -25.22 -25.34 0.29
CA PHE A 21 -25.07 -24.55 1.50
C PHE A 21 -26.40 -23.96 2.02
N LEU A 22 -27.55 -24.33 1.45
CA LEU A 22 -28.87 -23.88 1.91
C LEU A 22 -29.12 -24.36 3.36
N GLY A 23 -29.36 -23.43 4.29
CA GLY A 23 -29.68 -23.77 5.69
C GLY A 23 -28.47 -24.03 6.60
N ILE A 24 -27.28 -23.57 6.23
CA ILE A 24 -26.11 -23.68 7.11
C ILE A 24 -26.20 -22.70 8.29
N GLU A 25 -26.21 -23.25 9.50
CA GLU A 25 -26.24 -22.48 10.74
C GLU A 25 -24.84 -22.25 11.30
N LYS A 26 -24.54 -21.00 11.70
CA LYS A 26 -23.26 -20.58 12.29
C LYS A 26 -22.80 -21.48 13.44
N GLY A 27 -23.70 -21.82 14.36
CA GLY A 27 -23.39 -22.68 15.51
C GLY A 27 -22.93 -24.09 15.10
N SER A 28 -23.53 -24.66 14.06
CA SER A 28 -23.15 -25.97 13.52
C SER A 28 -21.76 -25.93 12.88
N VAL A 29 -21.46 -24.90 12.08
CA VAL A 29 -20.14 -24.73 11.44
C VAL A 29 -19.02 -24.52 12.47
N LEU A 30 -19.30 -23.76 13.54
CA LEU A 30 -18.35 -23.59 14.65
C LEU A 30 -18.08 -24.90 15.40
N GLN A 31 -19.09 -25.75 15.55
CA GLN A 31 -18.91 -27.08 16.13
C GLN A 31 -18.11 -28.01 15.21
N GLU A 32 -18.36 -27.95 13.89
CA GLU A 32 -17.59 -28.69 12.88
C GLU A 32 -16.12 -28.24 12.82
N ALA A 33 -15.83 -26.96 13.10
CA ALA A 33 -14.46 -26.40 13.14
C ALA A 33 -13.54 -27.08 14.16
N ARG A 34 -14.08 -27.87 15.08
CA ARG A 34 -13.29 -28.73 15.98
C ARG A 34 -12.47 -29.78 15.23
N VAL A 35 -12.83 -30.12 13.99
CA VAL A 35 -12.06 -31.04 13.13
C VAL A 35 -10.62 -30.55 12.90
N PHE A 36 -10.34 -29.24 12.98
CA PHE A 36 -8.99 -28.71 12.84
C PHE A 36 -8.07 -29.08 14.02
N ASN A 37 -8.63 -29.56 15.12
CA ASN A 37 -7.91 -30.04 16.29
C ASN A 37 -7.78 -31.57 16.36
N ASP A 38 -8.29 -32.30 15.37
CA ASP A 38 -8.24 -33.77 15.34
C ASP A 38 -6.77 -34.25 15.20
N PRO A 39 -6.30 -35.20 16.05
CA PRO A 39 -4.97 -35.80 15.91
C PRO A 39 -4.71 -36.43 14.54
N GLN A 40 -5.75 -36.88 13.82
CA GLN A 40 -5.66 -37.35 12.44
C GLN A 40 -6.42 -36.40 11.51
N LEU A 41 -5.73 -35.35 11.05
CA LEU A 41 -6.31 -34.34 10.16
C LEU A 41 -6.80 -34.97 8.84
N ASP A 42 -8.10 -34.84 8.57
CA ASP A 42 -8.72 -35.16 7.28
C ASP A 42 -8.79 -33.89 6.41
N PRO A 43 -7.99 -33.77 5.34
CA PRO A 43 -7.95 -32.58 4.51
C PRO A 43 -9.28 -32.28 3.80
N ARG A 44 -10.06 -33.31 3.44
CA ARG A 44 -11.35 -33.12 2.75
C ARG A 44 -12.38 -32.53 3.69
N ARG A 45 -12.47 -33.05 4.91
CA ARG A 45 -13.37 -32.51 5.94
C ARG A 45 -12.94 -31.11 6.38
N CYS A 46 -11.64 -30.87 6.56
CA CYS A 46 -11.14 -29.54 6.90
C CYS A 46 -11.45 -28.52 5.80
N SER A 47 -11.27 -28.89 4.52
CA SER A 47 -11.60 -28.05 3.38
C SER A 47 -13.09 -27.69 3.35
N GLN A 48 -13.98 -28.66 3.57
CA GLN A 48 -15.43 -28.41 3.65
C GLN A 48 -15.79 -27.41 4.75
N VAL A 49 -15.23 -27.55 5.95
CA VAL A 49 -15.52 -26.64 7.06
C VAL A 49 -14.96 -25.24 6.81
N ILE A 50 -13.78 -25.13 6.18
CA ILE A 50 -13.22 -23.83 5.78
C ILE A 50 -14.15 -23.14 4.77
N THR A 51 -14.63 -23.86 3.77
CA THR A 51 -15.56 -23.31 2.77
C THR A 51 -16.86 -22.83 3.39
N LYS A 52 -17.41 -23.57 4.38
CA LYS A 52 -18.61 -23.15 5.13
C LYS A 52 -18.36 -21.89 5.96
N LEU A 53 -17.20 -21.78 6.64
CA LEU A 53 -16.83 -20.57 7.39
C LEU A 53 -16.67 -19.35 6.47
N LEU A 54 -16.06 -19.53 5.30
CA LEU A 54 -15.93 -18.47 4.30
C LEU A 54 -17.28 -18.06 3.71
N TYR A 55 -18.17 -19.02 3.49
CA TYR A 55 -19.53 -18.75 3.00
C TYR A 55 -20.32 -17.93 4.02
N LEU A 56 -20.30 -18.28 5.32
CA LEU A 56 -20.96 -17.50 6.37
C LEU A 56 -20.41 -16.06 6.42
N LEU A 57 -19.09 -15.89 6.37
CA LEU A 57 -18.47 -14.57 6.31
C LEU A 57 -18.92 -13.76 5.09
N ASN A 58 -19.03 -14.40 3.92
CA ASN A 58 -19.46 -13.75 2.68
C ASN A 58 -20.95 -13.36 2.70
N GLN A 59 -21.76 -13.98 3.55
CA GLN A 59 -23.17 -13.60 3.79
C GLN A 59 -23.31 -12.48 4.84
N GLY A 60 -22.20 -11.99 5.41
CA GLY A 60 -22.21 -10.92 6.42
C GLY A 60 -22.44 -11.39 7.86
N GLU A 61 -22.37 -12.70 8.14
CA GLU A 61 -22.45 -13.23 9.51
C GLU A 61 -21.24 -12.82 10.35
N THR A 62 -21.48 -12.24 11.52
CA THR A 62 -20.42 -11.73 12.40
C THR A 62 -20.05 -12.74 13.47
N PHE A 63 -18.75 -13.00 13.65
CA PHE A 63 -18.24 -13.84 14.73
C PHE A 63 -17.92 -12.99 15.95
N THR A 64 -18.28 -13.49 17.13
CA THR A 64 -17.85 -12.88 18.39
C THR A 64 -16.33 -13.05 18.55
N LYS A 65 -15.72 -12.22 19.38
CA LYS A 65 -14.27 -12.27 19.65
C LYS A 65 -13.79 -13.65 20.11
N VAL A 66 -14.60 -14.34 20.92
CA VAL A 66 -14.31 -15.69 21.43
C VAL A 66 -14.36 -16.72 20.30
N GLU A 67 -15.43 -16.74 19.52
CA GLU A 67 -15.59 -17.66 18.38
C GLU A 67 -14.48 -17.47 17.33
N ALA A 68 -14.14 -16.22 17.02
CA ALA A 68 -13.08 -15.88 16.09
C ALA A 68 -11.72 -16.41 16.55
N THR A 69 -11.43 -16.26 17.85
CA THR A 69 -10.18 -16.69 18.47
C THR A 69 -10.08 -18.21 18.51
N GLU A 70 -11.16 -18.91 18.87
CA GLU A 70 -11.20 -20.39 18.85
C GLU A 70 -11.00 -20.95 17.44
N VAL A 71 -11.69 -20.39 16.45
CA VAL A 71 -11.59 -20.81 15.04
C VAL A 71 -10.22 -20.50 14.44
N PHE A 72 -9.57 -19.43 14.90
CA PHE A 72 -8.21 -19.05 14.53
C PHE A 72 -7.20 -20.04 15.09
N PHE A 73 -7.20 -20.28 16.40
CA PHE A 73 -6.27 -21.22 17.06
C PHE A 73 -6.48 -22.67 16.61
N ALA A 74 -7.72 -23.07 16.36
CA ALA A 74 -7.99 -24.37 15.74
C ALA A 74 -7.39 -24.42 14.32
N GLY A 75 -7.52 -23.33 13.54
CA GLY A 75 -6.97 -23.21 12.20
C GLY A 75 -5.44 -23.18 12.13
N THR A 76 -4.73 -22.73 13.18
CA THR A 76 -3.26 -22.67 13.13
C THR A 76 -2.60 -24.05 13.04
N LYS A 77 -3.28 -25.11 13.51
CA LYS A 77 -2.82 -26.50 13.33
C LYS A 77 -2.85 -26.97 11.88
N LEU A 78 -3.68 -26.35 11.03
CA LEU A 78 -3.76 -26.68 9.61
C LEU A 78 -2.50 -26.26 8.84
N PHE A 79 -1.71 -25.29 9.36
CA PHE A 79 -0.41 -24.92 8.79
C PHE A 79 0.64 -26.02 8.92
N GLN A 80 0.44 -26.99 9.81
CA GLN A 80 1.33 -28.14 9.96
C GLN A 80 0.94 -29.29 9.01
N SER A 81 -0.15 -29.14 8.24
CA SER A 81 -0.60 -30.13 7.26
C SER A 81 0.35 -30.18 6.07
N ARG A 82 0.68 -31.40 5.61
CA ARG A 82 1.47 -31.62 4.39
C ARG A 82 0.65 -31.51 3.10
N ASP A 83 -0.66 -31.25 3.21
CA ASP A 83 -1.56 -31.07 2.07
C ASP A 83 -1.48 -29.64 1.52
N ILE A 84 -1.08 -29.53 0.25
CA ILE A 84 -0.85 -28.25 -0.45
C ILE A 84 -2.17 -27.53 -0.73
N GLY A 85 -3.26 -28.26 -0.99
CA GLY A 85 -4.58 -27.69 -1.24
C GLY A 85 -5.17 -27.06 0.02
N LEU A 86 -5.04 -27.75 1.14
CA LEU A 86 -5.45 -27.26 2.45
C LEU A 86 -4.63 -26.03 2.87
N SER A 87 -3.30 -26.07 2.67
CA SER A 87 -2.41 -24.96 3.01
C SER A 87 -2.76 -23.68 2.25
N ARG A 88 -3.12 -23.78 0.95
CA ARG A 88 -3.55 -22.64 0.12
C ARG A 88 -4.88 -22.04 0.56
N MET A 89 -5.80 -22.86 1.08
CA MET A 89 -7.12 -22.40 1.57
C MET A 89 -7.08 -21.70 2.93
N VAL A 90 -6.02 -21.89 3.73
CA VAL A 90 -5.89 -21.26 5.07
C VAL A 90 -5.40 -19.81 4.99
N TYR A 91 -4.66 -19.44 3.94
CA TYR A 91 -4.13 -18.08 3.73
C TYR A 91 -5.20 -16.97 3.68
N PRO A 92 -6.33 -17.13 2.96
CA PRO A 92 -7.41 -16.13 2.97
C PRO A 92 -8.00 -15.90 4.37
N LYS A 93 -8.08 -16.95 5.19
CA LYS A 93 -8.61 -16.90 6.56
C LYS A 93 -7.73 -16.05 7.49
N CYS A 94 -6.41 -16.17 7.38
CA CYS A 94 -5.47 -15.36 8.20
C CYS A 94 -5.45 -13.88 7.84
N ARG A 95 -5.78 -13.52 6.60
CA ARG A 95 -5.91 -12.12 6.19
C ARG A 95 -7.16 -11.47 6.79
N TYR A 96 -8.27 -12.21 6.89
CA TYR A 96 -9.55 -11.68 7.38
C TYR A 96 -9.63 -11.61 8.92
N PHE A 97 -9.12 -12.61 9.66
CA PHE A 97 -9.08 -12.53 11.13
C PHE A 97 -8.10 -11.48 11.67
N ARG A 98 -7.14 -11.03 10.85
CA ARG A 98 -6.24 -9.91 11.14
C ARG A 98 -7.00 -8.58 11.28
N GLU A 99 -8.16 -8.43 10.61
CA GLU A 99 -8.93 -7.18 10.60
C GLU A 99 -9.95 -7.08 11.76
N LEU A 100 -10.34 -8.20 12.38
CA LEU A 100 -11.34 -8.24 13.46
C LEU A 100 -10.74 -8.33 14.88
N GLY A 101 -9.47 -8.67 15.03
CA GLY A 101 -8.79 -8.78 16.33
C GLY A 101 -7.50 -7.98 16.35
N GLY A 102 -7.52 -6.82 17.00
CA GLY A 102 -6.35 -5.95 17.16
C GLY A 102 -5.07 -6.72 17.47
N ARG A 103 -4.07 -6.54 16.60
CA ARG A 103 -2.68 -7.03 16.64
C ARG A 103 -2.48 -8.42 17.26
N LEU A 104 -2.42 -9.44 16.40
CA LEU A 104 -1.83 -10.74 16.71
C LEU A 104 -0.64 -11.01 15.76
N HIS A 105 0.57 -11.09 16.30
CA HIS A 105 1.77 -11.46 15.56
C HIS A 105 1.90 -12.99 15.46
N LEU A 106 2.01 -13.52 14.24
CA LEU A 106 2.31 -14.93 13.97
C LEU A 106 3.78 -15.03 13.49
N ILE A 107 4.67 -15.60 14.31
CA ILE A 107 6.05 -15.91 13.87
C ILE A 107 6.03 -17.36 13.36
N LEU A 108 6.24 -17.55 12.06
CA LEU A 108 6.46 -18.86 11.44
C LEU A 108 7.97 -19.11 11.37
N THR A 109 8.47 -20.14 12.05
CA THR A 109 9.84 -20.64 11.85
C THR A 109 9.78 -21.93 11.02
N ASN A 110 10.52 -21.95 9.91
CA ASN A 110 10.89 -23.20 9.25
C ASN A 110 12.01 -23.86 10.07
N GLY A 111 11.78 -25.10 10.47
CA GLY A 111 12.63 -25.79 11.45
C GLY A 111 13.90 -26.41 10.88
N SER A 112 14.90 -26.51 11.75
CA SER A 112 15.78 -27.68 11.83
C SER A 112 16.33 -27.82 13.26
N HIS A 113 15.82 -28.87 13.93
CA HIS A 113 16.28 -29.51 15.18
C HIS A 113 15.98 -28.90 16.57
N SER A 114 15.15 -29.65 17.30
CA SER A 114 15.11 -29.89 18.77
C SER A 114 14.37 -28.93 19.73
N THR A 115 13.14 -29.35 20.09
CA THR A 115 12.55 -29.51 21.44
C THR A 115 12.34 -28.32 22.42
N ARG A 116 11.06 -27.90 22.54
CA ARG A 116 10.26 -27.40 23.71
C ARG A 116 10.76 -26.14 24.46
N GLN A 117 9.95 -25.11 24.73
CA GLN A 117 8.76 -25.07 25.59
C GLN A 117 7.98 -23.74 25.40
N PHE A 118 6.66 -23.77 25.65
CA PHE A 118 5.71 -22.64 25.60
C PHE A 118 5.59 -21.97 26.96
N ASP A 119 5.32 -20.65 26.99
CA ASP A 119 4.57 -19.97 28.06
C ASP A 119 3.78 -18.76 27.50
N VAL A 120 2.62 -18.47 28.10
CA VAL A 120 1.57 -17.47 27.75
C VAL A 120 1.42 -16.47 28.91
N TYR A 121 0.78 -15.29 28.67
CA TYR A 121 0.23 -14.22 29.57
C TYR A 121 1.09 -12.95 29.76
N GLU A 122 0.61 -11.70 29.90
CA GLU A 122 -0.67 -10.95 29.72
C GLU A 122 -0.38 -9.41 29.77
N MET A 123 -1.42 -8.55 29.77
CA MET A 123 -1.44 -7.07 29.69
C MET A 123 -0.87 -6.25 30.88
N GLU A 124 -0.58 -4.97 30.56
CA GLU A 124 -0.47 -3.72 31.38
C GLU A 124 0.92 -3.12 31.77
N THR A 125 1.11 -1.87 31.29
CA THR A 125 1.95 -0.73 31.75
C THR A 125 3.39 -0.91 32.24
N GLY A 126 4.35 -0.24 31.57
CA GLY A 126 5.63 0.22 32.17
C GLY A 126 6.92 -0.15 31.42
N LEU A 127 7.59 0.86 30.85
CA LEU A 127 9.01 0.98 30.47
C LEU A 127 9.83 -0.29 30.14
N SER A 128 10.07 -0.48 28.84
CA SER A 128 11.37 -0.76 28.16
C SER A 128 11.14 -1.69 26.97
N ALA A 129 11.43 -1.20 25.76
CA ALA A 129 11.23 -1.93 24.51
C ALA A 129 12.49 -2.72 24.11
N PRO A 130 12.38 -4.02 23.77
CA PRO A 130 13.34 -4.73 22.93
C PRO A 130 12.76 -5.03 21.52
N PRO A 131 13.60 -5.42 20.55
CA PRO A 131 13.63 -4.83 19.22
C PRO A 131 12.53 -5.36 18.30
N THR A 132 11.92 -4.43 17.54
CA THR A 132 11.01 -4.72 16.45
C THR A 132 11.71 -5.54 15.36
N GLY A 133 11.00 -6.52 14.77
CA GLY A 133 11.39 -7.10 13.48
C GLY A 133 11.61 -6.01 12.42
N PRO A 134 12.17 -6.35 11.25
CA PRO A 134 12.53 -5.34 10.25
C PRO A 134 11.31 -4.46 9.96
N PRO A 135 11.39 -3.15 10.20
CA PRO A 135 10.27 -2.24 10.01
C PRO A 135 9.80 -2.34 8.55
N SER A 136 8.49 -2.20 8.31
CA SER A 136 8.05 -1.90 6.95
C SER A 136 8.73 -0.60 6.51
N THR A 137 8.98 -0.41 5.22
CA THR A 137 9.66 0.81 4.72
C THR A 137 8.95 2.08 5.18
N VAL A 138 7.62 2.05 5.30
CA VAL A 138 6.80 3.14 5.83
C VAL A 138 7.07 3.38 7.32
N ASP A 139 7.14 2.33 8.16
CA ASP A 139 7.49 2.48 9.58
C ASP A 139 8.90 3.06 9.77
N ALA A 140 9.83 2.73 8.86
CA ALA A 140 11.18 3.27 8.88
C ALA A 140 11.19 4.77 8.56
N TYR A 141 10.46 5.20 7.53
CA TYR A 141 10.32 6.62 7.19
C TYR A 141 9.62 7.40 8.30
N GLU A 142 8.55 6.88 8.88
CA GLU A 142 7.83 7.56 9.96
C GLU A 142 8.72 7.77 11.18
N ARG A 143 9.53 6.77 11.56
CA ARG A 143 10.54 6.91 12.63
C ARG A 143 11.64 7.90 12.29
N LEU A 144 12.13 7.87 11.05
CA LEU A 144 13.17 8.80 10.58
C LEU A 144 12.68 10.24 10.66
N LEU A 145 11.53 10.53 10.04
CA LEU A 145 10.97 11.88 9.96
C LEU A 145 10.58 12.41 11.34
N SER A 146 9.98 11.58 12.20
CA SER A 146 9.65 11.99 13.58
C SER A 146 10.89 12.22 14.46
N SER A 147 12.05 11.67 14.11
CA SER A 147 13.32 11.96 14.81
C SER A 147 13.92 13.31 14.46
N ILE A 148 13.43 13.98 13.41
CA ILE A 148 13.87 15.29 12.96
C ILE A 148 13.02 16.35 13.69
N PRO A 149 13.60 17.18 14.58
CA PRO A 149 12.85 18.13 15.40
C PRO A 149 11.95 19.08 14.60
N GLU A 150 12.42 19.50 13.43
CA GLU A 150 11.71 20.40 12.51
C GLU A 150 10.42 19.77 11.95
N PHE A 151 10.34 18.43 11.90
CA PHE A 151 9.22 17.70 11.28
C PHE A 151 8.33 17.00 12.31
N ALA A 152 8.71 17.02 13.60
CA ALA A 152 8.04 16.26 14.66
C ALA A 152 6.55 16.59 14.83
N ASN A 153 6.13 17.80 14.42
CA ASN A 153 4.75 18.29 14.55
C ASN A 153 3.91 18.16 13.28
N PHE A 154 4.43 17.57 12.19
CA PHE A 154 3.67 17.44 10.93
C PHE A 154 2.54 16.39 10.99
N GLY A 155 2.43 15.66 12.09
CA GLY A 155 1.40 14.65 12.30
C GLY A 155 1.80 13.30 11.73
N LYS A 156 0.80 12.50 11.36
CA LYS A 156 1.00 11.12 10.89
C LYS A 156 1.42 11.11 9.42
N LEU A 157 2.47 10.37 9.10
CA LEU A 157 2.87 10.11 7.72
C LEU A 157 1.76 9.34 6.99
N PHE A 158 1.24 9.89 5.89
CA PHE A 158 0.22 9.24 5.08
C PHE A 158 0.83 8.25 4.10
N LYS A 159 1.84 8.69 3.34
CA LYS A 159 2.48 7.89 2.28
C LYS A 159 3.87 8.41 1.98
N SER A 160 4.75 7.50 1.56
CA SER A 160 6.02 7.83 0.89
C SER A 160 6.00 7.33 -0.56
N SER A 161 6.55 8.09 -1.50
CA SER A 161 6.71 7.65 -2.89
C SER A 161 7.82 6.59 -3.03
N ALA A 162 7.91 6.00 -4.22
CA ALA A 162 9.18 5.39 -4.64
C ALA A 162 10.22 6.50 -4.91
N PRO A 163 11.53 6.20 -4.82
CA PRO A 163 12.56 7.15 -5.22
C PRO A 163 12.41 7.55 -6.68
N VAL A 164 12.60 8.84 -6.96
CA VAL A 164 12.68 9.42 -8.30
C VAL A 164 14.11 9.93 -8.48
N GLU A 165 14.82 9.41 -9.48
CA GLU A 165 16.17 9.89 -9.80
C GLU A 165 16.09 11.33 -10.32
N LEU A 166 16.96 12.20 -9.80
CA LEU A 166 17.07 13.61 -10.18
C LEU A 166 18.39 13.91 -10.91
N THR A 167 19.19 12.87 -11.17
CA THR A 167 20.44 12.90 -11.92
C THR A 167 20.51 11.69 -12.84
N GLY A 168 21.29 11.81 -13.92
CA GLY A 168 21.56 10.68 -14.81
C GLY A 168 22.34 9.55 -14.12
N ALA A 169 22.32 8.37 -14.73
CA ALA A 169 23.26 7.31 -14.33
C ALA A 169 24.70 7.77 -14.65
N GLU A 170 25.64 7.54 -13.72
CA GLU A 170 27.07 7.82 -13.88
C GLU A 170 27.48 9.31 -13.89
N THR A 171 26.68 10.20 -13.30
CA THR A 171 27.06 11.60 -13.03
C THR A 171 27.93 11.75 -11.77
N GLU A 172 28.45 12.97 -11.55
CA GLU A 172 29.29 13.37 -10.42
C GLU A 172 28.62 13.15 -9.06
N TYR A 173 27.30 13.34 -9.04
CA TYR A 173 26.47 13.12 -7.88
C TYR A 173 25.30 12.24 -8.30
N ALA A 174 25.02 11.22 -7.50
CA ALA A 174 23.81 10.43 -7.64
C ALA A 174 22.79 10.96 -6.63
N VAL A 175 21.69 11.54 -7.12
CA VAL A 175 20.63 12.11 -6.28
C VAL A 175 19.29 11.53 -6.70
N ASN A 176 18.56 10.97 -5.73
CA ASN A 176 17.15 10.68 -5.88
C ASN A 176 16.34 11.30 -4.75
N VAL A 177 15.05 11.49 -4.99
CA VAL A 177 14.12 12.08 -4.02
C VAL A 177 12.99 11.13 -3.68
N VAL A 178 12.65 11.08 -2.40
CA VAL A 178 11.43 10.44 -1.89
C VAL A 178 10.50 11.52 -1.38
N LYS A 179 9.25 11.51 -1.85
CA LYS A 179 8.19 12.42 -1.41
C LYS A 179 7.45 11.81 -0.24
N HIS A 180 7.34 12.53 0.86
CA HIS A 180 6.60 12.12 2.05
C HIS A 180 5.38 13.03 2.24
N ILE A 181 4.20 12.44 2.18
CA ILE A 181 2.93 13.16 2.22
C ILE A 181 2.35 13.11 3.62
N PHE A 182 2.04 14.29 4.16
CA PHE A 182 1.27 14.52 5.38
C PHE A 182 0.01 15.33 5.03
N ASP A 183 -0.87 15.54 6.02
CA ASP A 183 -2.14 16.23 5.78
C ASP A 183 -1.95 17.70 5.39
N GLY A 184 -1.10 18.42 6.14
CA GLY A 184 -0.75 19.83 5.88
C GLY A 184 0.67 20.04 5.35
N HIS A 185 1.45 18.98 5.12
CA HIS A 185 2.86 19.11 4.75
C HIS A 185 3.30 18.09 3.69
N VAL A 186 4.35 18.45 2.96
CA VAL A 186 5.12 17.52 2.12
C VAL A 186 6.60 17.66 2.46
N VAL A 187 7.28 16.54 2.67
CA VAL A 187 8.74 16.51 2.89
C VAL A 187 9.41 15.83 1.72
N PHE A 188 10.37 16.51 1.10
CA PHE A 188 11.28 15.94 0.12
C PHE A 188 12.54 15.46 0.84
N GLN A 189 12.76 14.15 0.81
CA GLN A 189 14.00 13.52 1.25
C GLN A 189 14.89 13.30 0.03
N TYR A 190 15.97 14.04 -0.07
CA TYR A 190 16.99 13.85 -1.10
C TYR A 190 18.05 12.89 -0.57
N ASN A 191 18.19 11.72 -1.20
CA ASN A 191 19.28 10.79 -0.96
C ASN A 191 20.41 11.14 -1.92
N CYS A 192 21.55 11.54 -1.37
CA CYS A 192 22.69 12.01 -2.15
C CYS A 192 23.88 11.09 -1.95
N THR A 193 24.61 10.80 -3.02
CA THR A 193 25.91 10.12 -2.98
C THR A 193 26.90 10.91 -3.81
N ASN A 194 28.04 11.27 -3.21
CA ASN A 194 29.17 11.84 -3.93
C ASN A 194 29.97 10.72 -4.62
N THR A 195 30.17 10.81 -5.94
CA THR A 195 30.92 9.82 -6.72
C THR A 195 32.34 10.26 -7.06
N ILE A 196 32.77 11.44 -6.60
CA ILE A 196 34.11 12.00 -6.82
C ILE A 196 35.03 11.66 -5.62
N PRO A 197 36.08 10.82 -5.81
CA PRO A 197 36.98 10.40 -4.74
C PRO A 197 37.81 11.54 -4.11
N GLU A 198 38.23 12.50 -4.92
CA GLU A 198 39.09 13.61 -4.52
C GLU A 198 38.30 14.77 -3.87
N GLN A 199 37.04 14.53 -3.48
CA GLN A 199 36.15 15.57 -2.98
C GLN A 199 35.38 15.12 -1.74
N LEU A 200 35.27 16.03 -0.77
CA LEU A 200 34.35 15.95 0.36
C LEU A 200 33.34 17.09 0.21
N LEU A 201 32.04 16.79 0.26
CA LEU A 201 31.02 17.85 0.30
C LEU A 201 30.65 18.12 1.76
N GLU A 202 30.65 19.40 2.15
CA GLU A 202 30.15 19.85 3.45
C GLU A 202 28.91 20.72 3.29
N ASN A 203 28.02 20.65 4.28
CA ASN A 203 26.78 21.43 4.37
C ASN A 203 25.94 21.39 3.08
N ALA A 204 25.82 20.20 2.48
CA ALA A 204 25.01 19.99 1.28
C ALA A 204 23.52 20.19 1.59
N THR A 205 22.85 21.00 0.77
CA THR A 205 21.41 21.28 0.85
C THR A 205 20.84 21.37 -0.54
N VAL A 206 19.55 21.09 -0.71
CA VAL A 206 18.86 21.37 -1.97
C VAL A 206 18.09 22.65 -1.81
N ILE A 207 18.37 23.62 -2.67
CA ILE A 207 17.55 24.83 -2.84
C ILE A 207 16.44 24.47 -3.82
N VAL A 208 15.19 24.74 -3.43
CA VAL A 208 14.01 24.36 -4.19
C VAL A 208 13.25 25.61 -4.60
N ASP A 209 13.14 25.83 -5.90
CA ASP A 209 12.28 26.86 -6.47
C ASP A 209 10.86 26.29 -6.65
N ALA A 210 9.93 26.81 -5.86
CA ALA A 210 8.51 26.46 -5.86
C ALA A 210 7.65 27.51 -6.60
N SER A 211 8.22 28.29 -7.51
CA SER A 211 7.49 29.33 -8.25
C SER A 211 6.35 28.77 -9.12
N GLU A 212 6.47 27.53 -9.60
CA GLU A 212 5.39 26.78 -10.27
C GLU A 212 4.55 25.90 -9.31
N ALA A 213 4.59 26.21 -8.00
CA ALA A 213 3.94 25.47 -6.93
C ALA A 213 3.47 26.42 -5.81
N GLU A 214 2.72 27.47 -6.16
CA GLU A 214 2.35 28.59 -5.26
C GLU A 214 1.62 28.18 -3.97
N GLU A 215 0.97 27.02 -3.95
CA GLU A 215 0.29 26.48 -2.77
C GLU A 215 1.25 25.90 -1.72
N PHE A 216 2.54 25.77 -2.04
CA PHE A 216 3.55 25.21 -1.16
C PHE A 216 4.44 26.32 -0.60
N ALA A 217 4.53 26.39 0.72
CA ALA A 217 5.43 27.31 1.42
C ALA A 217 6.55 26.52 2.10
N GLU A 218 7.81 26.80 1.77
CA GLU A 218 8.95 26.15 2.46
C GLU A 218 8.96 26.55 3.94
N VAL A 219 8.97 25.55 4.83
CA VAL A 219 8.93 25.76 6.28
C VAL A 219 10.17 25.27 7.01
N ALA A 220 10.92 24.33 6.42
CA ALA A 220 12.14 23.82 7.03
C ALA A 220 13.06 23.17 6.01
N THR A 221 14.36 23.35 6.21
CA THR A 221 15.41 22.68 5.45
C THR A 221 16.44 22.12 6.42
N LYS A 222 16.77 20.84 6.26
CA LYS A 222 17.77 20.14 7.08
C LYS A 222 18.97 19.76 6.20
N PRO A 223 20.11 20.48 6.31
CA PRO A 223 21.28 20.20 5.49
C PRO A 223 21.97 18.89 5.92
N LEU A 224 22.64 18.29 4.94
CA LEU A 224 23.58 17.20 5.14
C LEU A 224 24.97 17.78 5.45
N ARG A 225 25.42 17.62 6.70
CA ARG A 225 26.66 18.24 7.19
C ARG A 225 27.92 17.79 6.45
N SER A 226 27.97 16.52 6.04
CA SER A 226 29.14 15.93 5.39
C SER A 226 28.69 14.79 4.49
N LEU A 227 29.21 14.76 3.26
CA LEU A 227 28.99 13.73 2.26
C LEU A 227 30.35 13.31 1.66
N PRO A 228 31.04 12.34 2.29
CA PRO A 228 32.27 11.76 1.75
C PRO A 228 32.02 10.97 0.46
N TYR A 229 33.10 10.66 -0.26
CA TYR A 229 33.08 9.76 -1.40
C TYR A 229 32.39 8.42 -1.06
N ASP A 230 31.50 8.00 -1.97
CA ASP A 230 30.80 6.70 -1.97
C ASP A 230 30.04 6.39 -0.65
N SER A 231 29.69 7.44 0.10
CA SER A 231 28.99 7.33 1.38
C SER A 231 27.64 8.05 1.28
N PRO A 232 26.52 7.32 1.15
CA PRO A 232 25.20 7.93 1.00
C PRO A 232 24.81 8.79 2.21
N GLY A 233 24.21 9.95 1.93
CA GLY A 233 23.67 10.86 2.93
C GLY A 233 22.30 11.40 2.54
N GLN A 234 21.67 12.13 3.44
CA GLN A 234 20.30 12.63 3.25
C GLN A 234 20.19 14.09 3.68
N THR A 235 19.58 14.89 2.82
CA THR A 235 19.12 16.27 3.12
C THR A 235 17.62 16.35 2.89
N PHE A 236 16.95 17.28 3.56
CA PHE A 236 15.49 17.38 3.54
C PHE A 236 15.03 18.81 3.32
N VAL A 237 13.95 18.98 2.57
CA VAL A 237 13.22 20.23 2.42
C VAL A 237 11.75 19.94 2.68
N ALA A 238 11.10 20.73 3.52
CA ALA A 238 9.72 20.56 3.91
C ALA A 238 8.88 21.78 3.54
N PHE A 239 7.68 21.50 3.03
CA PHE A 239 6.71 22.50 2.62
C PHE A 239 5.42 22.32 3.42
N GLU A 240 4.85 23.43 3.87
CA GLU A 240 3.45 23.52 4.27
C GLU A 240 2.57 23.67 3.02
N LYS A 241 1.38 23.09 3.05
CA LYS A 241 0.35 23.20 2.02
C LYS A 241 -1.03 23.30 2.68
N PRO A 242 -2.09 23.73 1.96
CA PRO A 242 -3.45 23.69 2.50
C PRO A 242 -3.80 22.29 3.04
N GLU A 243 -4.25 22.24 4.30
CA GLU A 243 -4.71 21.01 4.94
C GLU A 243 -5.99 20.50 4.26
N GLY A 244 -6.12 19.18 4.09
CA GLY A 244 -7.33 18.60 3.50
C GLY A 244 -7.57 18.91 2.01
N VAL A 245 -6.59 19.47 1.29
CA VAL A 245 -6.65 19.67 -0.17
C VAL A 245 -5.35 19.16 -0.80
N PRO A 246 -5.40 18.39 -1.92
CA PRO A 246 -4.20 18.05 -2.67
C PRO A 246 -3.72 19.28 -3.40
N ALA A 247 -2.55 19.76 -3.01
CA ALA A 247 -1.81 20.72 -3.80
C ALA A 247 -0.94 19.97 -4.80
N VAL A 248 -0.84 20.48 -6.02
CA VAL A 248 0.04 19.97 -7.07
C VAL A 248 0.98 21.07 -7.53
N GLY A 249 2.15 20.72 -8.03
CA GLY A 249 3.12 21.72 -8.43
C GLY A 249 4.42 21.12 -8.93
N LYS A 250 5.17 21.98 -9.63
CA LYS A 250 6.49 21.66 -10.16
C LYS A 250 7.56 22.43 -9.39
N PHE A 251 8.67 21.77 -9.11
CA PHE A 251 9.75 22.24 -8.26
C PHE A 251 11.07 22.10 -9.00
N SER A 252 11.80 23.20 -9.17
CA SER A 252 13.16 23.16 -9.70
C SER A 252 14.16 23.03 -8.57
N ASN A 253 15.11 22.10 -8.71
CA ASN A 253 15.97 21.67 -7.62
C ASN A 253 17.44 21.99 -7.94
N MET A 254 18.16 22.56 -6.98
CA MET A 254 19.58 22.87 -7.11
C MET A 254 20.32 22.40 -5.85
N LEU A 255 21.23 21.44 -6.01
CA LEU A 255 22.09 20.98 -4.94
C LEU A 255 23.21 22.00 -4.70
N ARG A 256 23.30 22.55 -3.50
CA ARG A 256 24.32 23.51 -3.09
C ARG A 256 25.14 22.94 -1.95
N PHE A 257 26.46 23.08 -2.00
CA PHE A 257 27.38 22.54 -0.99
C PHE A 257 28.71 23.31 -0.98
N ILE A 258 29.54 22.99 0.00
CA ILE A 258 30.94 23.41 0.07
C ILE A 258 31.80 22.23 -0.38
N ALA A 259 32.49 22.35 -1.50
CA ALA A 259 33.43 21.39 -2.03
C ALA A 259 34.81 21.56 -1.36
N LYS A 260 35.33 20.50 -0.75
CA LYS A 260 36.69 20.44 -0.21
C LYS A 260 37.49 19.39 -0.97
N GLU A 261 38.70 19.76 -1.38
CA GLU A 261 39.63 18.82 -2.02
C GLU A 261 40.17 17.83 -0.97
N VAL A 262 40.30 16.56 -1.37
CA VAL A 262 40.83 15.49 -0.52
C VAL A 262 42.18 15.05 -1.09
N ASP A 263 43.23 15.15 -0.27
CA ASP A 263 44.58 14.71 -0.67
C ASP A 263 44.58 13.17 -0.87
N PRO A 264 44.86 12.66 -2.08
CA PRO A 264 44.82 11.22 -2.36
C PRO A 264 45.85 10.39 -1.60
N SER A 265 46.90 11.02 -1.07
CA SER A 265 47.99 10.37 -0.33
C SER A 265 47.72 10.26 1.17
N THR A 266 46.99 11.22 1.75
CA THR A 266 46.68 11.25 3.20
C THR A 266 45.22 10.89 3.49
N GLY A 267 44.31 11.12 2.55
CA GLY A 267 42.85 11.02 2.74
C GLY A 267 42.26 12.17 3.56
N GLU A 268 43.03 13.23 3.83
CA GLU A 268 42.59 14.39 4.58
C GLU A 268 41.99 15.44 3.64
N ALA A 269 40.84 16.00 4.03
CA ALA A 269 40.21 17.12 3.31
C ALA A 269 40.85 18.45 3.71
N GLU A 270 40.98 19.37 2.76
CA GLU A 270 41.44 20.73 3.05
C GLU A 270 40.48 21.47 4.01
N GLU A 271 41.03 22.41 4.79
CA GLU A 271 40.22 23.20 5.74
C GLU A 271 39.27 24.17 5.01
N ASP A 272 39.76 24.78 3.94
CA ASP A 272 39.02 25.70 3.09
C ASP A 272 38.26 24.92 2.00
N GLY A 273 37.10 25.44 1.59
CA GLY A 273 36.31 24.86 0.51
C GLY A 273 35.64 25.93 -0.35
N VAL A 274 35.15 25.51 -1.52
CA VAL A 274 34.49 26.38 -2.50
C VAL A 274 33.00 26.10 -2.49
N GLU A 275 32.17 27.14 -2.43
CA GLU A 275 30.73 26.96 -2.61
C GLU A 275 30.42 26.63 -4.08
N GLU A 276 29.73 25.53 -4.29
CA GLU A 276 29.33 25.04 -5.61
C GLU A 276 27.82 24.75 -5.65
N GLU A 277 27.27 24.83 -6.87
CA GLU A 277 25.89 24.56 -7.18
C GLU A 277 25.81 23.55 -8.33
N TYR A 278 24.93 22.57 -8.20
CA TYR A 278 24.69 21.53 -9.19
C TYR A 278 23.20 21.44 -9.49
N GLN A 279 22.83 21.71 -10.75
CA GLN A 279 21.44 21.67 -11.19
C GLN A 279 20.94 20.22 -11.22
N LEU A 280 19.82 19.96 -10.56
CA LEU A 280 19.12 18.68 -10.57
C LEU A 280 17.91 18.75 -11.52
N GLU A 281 17.35 17.59 -11.87
CA GLU A 281 16.09 17.51 -12.60
C GLU A 281 14.92 18.10 -11.78
N ASP A 282 13.90 18.56 -12.50
CA ASP A 282 12.67 19.07 -11.90
C ASP A 282 11.88 17.93 -11.23
N LEU A 283 11.22 18.25 -10.12
CA LEU A 283 10.36 17.34 -9.38
C LEU A 283 8.91 17.81 -9.47
N GLU A 284 7.97 16.87 -9.60
CA GLU A 284 6.54 17.17 -9.55
C GLU A 284 5.86 16.48 -8.36
N VAL A 285 4.99 17.23 -7.69
CA VAL A 285 3.95 16.68 -6.81
C VAL A 285 2.65 16.63 -7.58
N VAL A 286 2.10 15.44 -7.74
CA VAL A 286 0.92 15.16 -8.57
C VAL A 286 -0.20 14.53 -7.75
N ALA A 287 -1.43 14.52 -8.29
CA ALA A 287 -2.59 13.92 -7.62
C ALA A 287 -2.33 12.47 -7.16
N ALA A 288 -1.63 11.67 -7.96
CA ALA A 288 -1.26 10.29 -7.62
C ALA A 288 -0.42 10.15 -6.34
N ASP A 289 0.30 11.19 -5.91
CA ASP A 289 1.06 11.17 -4.66
C ASP A 289 0.15 11.08 -3.45
N TYR A 290 -1.07 11.63 -3.53
CA TYR A 290 -2.08 11.62 -2.48
C TYR A 290 -2.98 10.36 -2.48
N MET A 291 -2.76 9.45 -3.43
CA MET A 291 -3.60 8.25 -3.60
C MET A 291 -2.91 6.99 -3.06
N LEU A 292 -3.65 6.18 -2.28
CA LEU A 292 -3.24 4.83 -1.93
C LEU A 292 -3.93 3.80 -2.81
N LYS A 293 -3.14 2.86 -3.33
CA LYS A 293 -3.64 1.70 -4.06
C LYS A 293 -4.25 0.73 -3.06
N VAL A 294 -5.57 0.63 -3.06
CA VAL A 294 -6.32 -0.28 -2.19
C VAL A 294 -7.10 -1.26 -3.04
N GLY A 295 -6.86 -2.55 -2.80
CA GLY A 295 -7.61 -3.61 -3.45
C GLY A 295 -9.02 -3.69 -2.88
N VAL A 296 -10.02 -3.51 -3.74
CA VAL A 296 -11.43 -3.69 -3.40
C VAL A 296 -11.92 -4.94 -4.09
N SER A 297 -12.46 -5.88 -3.31
CA SER A 297 -12.90 -7.19 -3.80
C SER A 297 -14.33 -7.20 -4.36
N ASN A 298 -15.17 -6.26 -3.94
CA ASN A 298 -16.52 -6.06 -4.46
C ASN A 298 -16.75 -4.56 -4.57
N PHE A 299 -16.53 -4.02 -5.76
CA PHE A 299 -16.64 -2.59 -6.00
C PHE A 299 -18.04 -2.10 -5.68
N ARG A 300 -19.07 -2.80 -6.17
CA ARG A 300 -20.45 -2.34 -6.11
C ARG A 300 -20.92 -2.12 -4.67
N ASN A 301 -20.60 -3.07 -3.80
CA ASN A 301 -20.93 -2.96 -2.38
C ASN A 301 -20.18 -1.78 -1.73
N ALA A 302 -18.89 -1.62 -2.01
CA ALA A 302 -18.11 -0.50 -1.52
C ALA A 302 -18.70 0.84 -1.98
N TRP A 303 -19.11 0.94 -3.26
CA TRP A 303 -19.77 2.11 -3.83
C TRP A 303 -21.08 2.45 -3.13
N GLU A 304 -22.00 1.49 -3.05
CA GLU A 304 -23.31 1.70 -2.43
C GLU A 304 -23.18 2.07 -0.94
N SER A 305 -22.15 1.57 -0.25
CA SER A 305 -21.91 1.88 1.16
C SER A 305 -21.44 3.33 1.43
N MET A 306 -20.91 4.03 0.42
CA MET A 306 -20.45 5.42 0.57
C MET A 306 -21.58 6.44 0.46
N GLY A 307 -22.69 6.07 -0.20
CA GLY A 307 -23.79 7.01 -0.47
C GLY A 307 -23.46 8.01 -1.59
N ALA A 308 -24.43 8.87 -1.92
CA ALA A 308 -24.37 9.77 -3.07
C ALA A 308 -24.04 11.24 -2.70
N ASP A 309 -23.82 11.55 -1.42
CA ASP A 309 -23.71 12.93 -0.93
C ASP A 309 -22.50 13.68 -1.57
N CYS A 310 -21.42 12.95 -1.83
CA CYS A 310 -20.20 13.45 -2.45
C CYS A 310 -19.98 12.93 -3.88
N GLU A 311 -20.98 12.31 -4.51
CA GLU A 311 -20.88 11.88 -5.90
C GLU A 311 -20.79 13.09 -6.83
N ARG A 312 -19.78 13.08 -7.72
CA ARG A 312 -19.56 14.10 -8.75
C ARG A 312 -19.24 13.40 -10.06
N VAL A 313 -19.75 13.93 -11.17
CA VAL A 313 -19.56 13.39 -12.52
C VAL A 313 -19.16 14.54 -13.43
N ASP A 314 -18.11 14.33 -14.23
CA ASP A 314 -17.59 15.32 -15.15
C ASP A 314 -16.87 14.64 -16.33
N GLU A 315 -16.76 15.35 -17.46
CA GLU A 315 -16.22 14.84 -18.73
C GLU A 315 -14.82 15.42 -19.01
N TYR A 316 -13.85 14.55 -19.29
CA TYR A 316 -12.47 14.96 -19.56
C TYR A 316 -11.94 14.37 -20.86
N GLY A 317 -11.18 15.18 -21.60
CA GLY A 317 -10.44 14.73 -22.78
C GLY A 317 -9.02 14.29 -22.41
N LEU A 318 -8.67 13.02 -22.66
CA LEU A 318 -7.34 12.45 -22.39
C LEU A 318 -6.27 12.74 -23.47
N GLY A 319 -6.61 13.61 -24.43
CA GLY A 319 -5.81 13.87 -25.62
C GLY A 319 -5.83 12.72 -26.64
N PRO A 320 -5.05 12.83 -27.73
CA PRO A 320 -4.92 11.76 -28.71
C PRO A 320 -4.25 10.54 -28.08
N ARG A 321 -4.86 9.36 -28.27
CA ARG A 321 -4.36 8.05 -27.81
C ARG A 321 -4.48 7.06 -28.94
N ASP A 322 -3.51 6.16 -29.06
CA ASP A 322 -3.44 5.17 -30.14
C ASP A 322 -4.38 3.99 -29.89
N SER A 323 -4.76 3.77 -28.62
CA SER A 323 -5.70 2.72 -28.25
C SER A 323 -6.44 3.00 -26.95
N LEU A 324 -7.56 2.30 -26.75
CA LEU A 324 -8.28 2.30 -25.49
C LEU A 324 -7.42 1.75 -24.33
N ALA A 325 -6.56 0.76 -24.58
CA ALA A 325 -5.63 0.24 -23.58
C ALA A 325 -4.62 1.30 -23.13
N GLU A 326 -4.14 2.13 -24.06
CA GLU A 326 -3.26 3.25 -23.72
C GLU A 326 -4.00 4.31 -22.91
N ALA A 327 -5.25 4.64 -23.26
CA ALA A 327 -6.08 5.58 -22.51
C ALA A 327 -6.31 5.09 -21.07
N VAL A 328 -6.66 3.81 -20.89
CA VAL A 328 -6.83 3.18 -19.57
C VAL A 328 -5.55 3.27 -18.74
N ASN A 329 -4.40 2.92 -19.32
CA ASN A 329 -3.12 3.02 -18.63
C ASN A 329 -2.73 4.46 -18.30
N ALA A 330 -3.04 5.42 -19.18
CA ALA A 330 -2.81 6.83 -18.91
C ALA A 330 -3.60 7.30 -17.68
N VAL A 331 -4.87 6.90 -17.56
CA VAL A 331 -5.70 7.21 -16.38
C VAL A 331 -5.14 6.55 -15.12
N ILE A 332 -4.76 5.26 -15.17
CA ILE A 332 -4.13 4.55 -14.04
C ILE A 332 -2.92 5.33 -13.52
N ASN A 333 -2.05 5.74 -14.43
CA ASN A 333 -0.80 6.39 -14.08
C ASN A 333 -1.03 7.81 -13.56
N LEU A 334 -1.93 8.57 -14.20
CA LEU A 334 -2.26 9.94 -13.79
C LEU A 334 -2.88 9.98 -12.40
N LEU A 335 -3.80 9.06 -12.10
CA LEU A 335 -4.51 9.04 -10.83
C LEU A 335 -3.80 8.21 -9.76
N GLY A 336 -2.88 7.32 -10.14
CA GLY A 336 -2.18 6.43 -9.21
C GLY A 336 -3.09 5.39 -8.54
N MET A 337 -4.27 5.14 -9.10
CA MET A 337 -5.32 4.29 -8.51
C MET A 337 -5.09 2.80 -8.78
N GLN A 338 -5.85 1.97 -8.05
CA GLN A 338 -5.91 0.55 -8.33
C GLN A 338 -7.15 0.22 -9.17
N PRO A 339 -6.99 -0.42 -10.35
CA PRO A 339 -8.10 -1.02 -11.06
C PRO A 339 -8.76 -2.10 -10.20
N CYS A 340 -10.08 -2.12 -10.22
CA CYS A 340 -10.87 -3.13 -9.54
C CYS A 340 -11.32 -4.20 -10.56
N GLU A 341 -11.42 -5.45 -10.11
CA GLU A 341 -12.09 -6.53 -10.85
C GLU A 341 -11.55 -6.82 -12.27
N GLY A 342 -10.27 -6.53 -12.54
CA GLY A 342 -9.63 -6.80 -13.83
C GLY A 342 -9.91 -5.77 -14.92
N MET A 343 -10.44 -4.60 -14.55
CA MET A 343 -10.83 -3.51 -15.46
C MET A 343 -9.64 -2.85 -16.17
N GLU A 344 -8.40 -3.15 -15.78
CA GLU A 344 -7.20 -2.76 -16.52
C GLU A 344 -7.06 -3.48 -17.87
N VAL A 345 -7.72 -4.64 -18.03
CA VAL A 345 -7.62 -5.46 -19.23
C VAL A 345 -8.67 -5.03 -20.23
N VAL A 346 -8.23 -4.38 -21.31
CA VAL A 346 -9.11 -4.01 -22.43
C VAL A 346 -9.23 -5.17 -23.42
N PRO A 347 -10.43 -5.74 -23.65
CA PRO A 347 -10.62 -6.79 -24.65
C PRO A 347 -10.28 -6.33 -26.07
N SER A 348 -9.64 -7.18 -26.86
CA SER A 348 -9.15 -6.87 -28.22
C SER A 348 -10.24 -6.56 -29.25
N ASN A 349 -11.50 -6.88 -28.95
CA ASN A 349 -12.67 -6.63 -29.79
C ASN A 349 -13.47 -5.37 -29.38
N SER A 350 -12.99 -4.61 -28.39
CA SER A 350 -13.66 -3.40 -27.89
C SER A 350 -13.66 -2.33 -28.98
N ARG A 351 -14.85 -1.98 -29.51
CA ARG A 351 -15.03 -0.84 -30.42
C ARG A 351 -15.29 0.44 -29.61
N SER A 352 -14.93 1.57 -30.19
CA SER A 352 -14.61 2.88 -29.58
C SER A 352 -15.70 3.62 -28.77
N THR A 353 -16.66 2.97 -28.12
CA THR A 353 -17.79 3.68 -27.51
C THR A 353 -18.16 3.12 -26.14
N HIS A 354 -17.37 3.47 -25.13
CA HIS A 354 -17.63 3.27 -23.70
C HIS A 354 -17.01 2.00 -23.13
N LEU A 355 -15.89 2.20 -22.45
CA LEU A 355 -15.40 1.31 -21.43
C LEU A 355 -15.63 2.03 -20.11
N SER A 356 -16.67 1.64 -19.37
CA SER A 356 -16.84 2.09 -17.99
C SER A 356 -15.76 1.40 -17.16
N THR A 357 -14.66 2.10 -16.94
CA THR A 357 -13.57 1.60 -16.09
C THR A 357 -13.80 2.08 -14.68
N MET A 358 -13.91 1.14 -13.77
CA MET A 358 -14.24 1.39 -12.37
C MET A 358 -12.96 1.28 -11.55
N TRP A 359 -12.58 2.38 -10.93
CA TRP A 359 -11.30 2.55 -10.24
C TRP A 359 -11.56 2.73 -8.76
N CYS A 360 -10.80 2.06 -7.89
CA CYS A 360 -10.96 2.24 -6.45
C CYS A 360 -9.79 3.03 -5.86
N ILE A 361 -10.12 4.00 -5.00
CA ILE A 361 -9.20 4.82 -4.23
C ILE A 361 -9.34 4.48 -2.74
N HIS A 362 -8.26 4.71 -2.00
CA HIS A 362 -8.40 5.25 -0.66
C HIS A 362 -7.62 6.56 -0.62
N TRP A 363 -8.34 7.67 -0.46
CA TRP A 363 -7.76 8.98 -0.29
C TRP A 363 -8.24 9.50 1.07
N GLN A 364 -7.32 10.11 1.79
CA GLN A 364 -7.58 10.80 3.02
C GLN A 364 -7.57 12.32 2.76
N CYS A 365 -8.75 12.92 2.77
CA CYS A 365 -8.96 14.29 3.23
C CYS A 365 -10.04 14.22 4.31
N GLU A 366 -9.70 14.66 5.51
CA GLU A 366 -10.55 14.76 6.71
C GLU A 366 -11.50 13.59 6.99
N GLY A 367 -11.07 12.54 7.71
CA GLY A 367 -12.02 11.64 8.41
C GLY A 367 -13.07 10.91 7.55
N ALA A 368 -13.04 11.10 6.23
CA ALA A 368 -13.94 10.58 5.23
C ALA A 368 -13.11 9.73 4.28
N ARG A 369 -13.61 8.51 4.06
CA ARG A 369 -13.09 7.58 3.08
C ARG A 369 -13.84 7.86 1.80
N GLU A 370 -13.36 8.77 0.97
CA GLU A 370 -14.02 9.07 -0.30
C GLU A 370 -13.21 8.54 -1.48
N VAL A 371 -13.94 8.00 -2.46
CA VAL A 371 -13.43 7.32 -3.64
C VAL A 371 -13.86 8.13 -4.85
N ALA A 372 -12.90 8.67 -5.61
CA ALA A 372 -13.19 9.24 -6.91
C ALA A 372 -13.31 8.11 -7.94
N ILE A 373 -14.41 8.07 -8.69
CA ILE A 373 -14.61 7.17 -9.83
C ILE A 373 -14.93 8.00 -11.05
N TRP A 374 -14.22 7.70 -12.13
CA TRP A 374 -14.42 8.27 -13.46
C TRP A 374 -15.24 7.29 -14.29
N HIS A 375 -16.19 7.79 -15.09
CA HIS A 375 -17.22 6.96 -15.73
C HIS A 375 -17.06 6.84 -17.25
#